data_AF-J2FXD1-F1
#
_entry.id   AF-J2FXD1-F1
#
_cell.length_a   1.000
_cell.length_b   1.000
_cell.length_c   1.000
_cell.angle_alpha   90.00
_cell.angle_beta   90.00
_cell.angle_gamma   90.00
#
_symmetry.space_group_name_H-M   'P 1'
#
loop_
_entity.id
_entity.type
_entity.pdbx_description
1 polymer ?
#
loop_
_entity_poly.entity_id
_entity_poly.type
_entity_poly.pdbx_seq_one_letter_code
_entity_poly.pdbx_strand_id
1 'polypeptide(L)'
;MTSIAPVNQRGSAPAVRKDGEWPDHVPAGLFSFYAWGDNPRAGILFGCPCGCGQMMSISIAEGGSGQTWSWNGNEGAPTTTPSILIYQLEEGTGARVGEHWHGYLTDGEFRSC
;
A
#
# COMPACT_ATOMS: atom_id res chain seq x y z
N MET A 1 12.42 7.97 -13.95
CA MET A 1 11.05 8.06 -13.42
C MET A 1 11.18 8.32 -11.93
N THR A 2 10.79 9.51 -11.48
CA THR A 2 10.91 9.92 -10.08
C THR A 2 9.68 9.42 -9.35
N SER A 3 9.90 8.46 -8.46
CA SER A 3 8.84 7.79 -7.72
C SER A 3 8.08 8.77 -6.83
N ILE A 4 6.76 8.56 -6.78
CA ILE A 4 5.82 9.18 -5.85
C ILE A 4 6.19 8.78 -4.41
N ALA A 5 6.17 9.76 -3.53
CA ALA A 5 6.29 9.63 -2.09
C ALA A 5 4.86 9.53 -1.49
N PRO A 6 4.49 8.47 -0.75
CA PRO A 6 3.16 8.39 -0.15
C PRO A 6 2.98 9.46 0.92
N VAL A 7 1.78 10.05 0.94
CA VAL A 7 1.38 11.06 1.94
C VAL A 7 1.11 10.42 3.31
N ASN A 8 1.00 9.08 3.37
CA ASN A 8 0.81 8.33 4.61
C ASN A 8 1.30 6.87 4.47
N GLN A 9 2.32 6.48 5.24
CA GLN A 9 2.92 5.14 5.21
C GLN A 9 2.14 4.09 6.03
N ARG A 10 0.98 4.47 6.56
CA ARG A 10 0.10 3.55 7.28
C ARG A 10 -0.74 2.85 6.22
N GLY A 11 -0.65 1.52 6.10
CA GLY A 11 -1.48 0.69 5.21
C GLY A 11 -2.99 0.98 5.25
N SER A 12 -3.44 1.73 6.25
CA SER A 12 -4.80 2.23 6.45
C SER A 12 -5.20 3.52 5.75
N ALA A 13 -4.31 4.20 5.01
CA ALA A 13 -4.66 5.46 4.34
C ALA A 13 -4.42 5.37 2.83
N PRO A 14 -5.31 5.95 2.00
CA PRO A 14 -5.12 5.97 0.55
C PRO A 14 -3.82 6.68 0.17
N ALA A 15 -3.10 6.12 -0.78
CA ALA A 15 -1.97 6.81 -1.41
C ALA A 15 -2.49 7.89 -2.37
N VAL A 16 -1.88 9.07 -2.36
CA VAL A 16 -2.26 10.15 -3.27
C VAL A 16 -1.66 9.86 -4.65
N ARG A 17 -2.51 9.89 -5.66
CA ARG A 17 -2.13 9.69 -7.06
C ARG A 17 -1.41 10.94 -7.59
N LYS A 18 -0.45 10.74 -8.48
CA LYS A 18 -0.01 11.79 -9.39
C LYS A 18 -0.79 11.64 -10.69
N ASP A 19 -1.37 12.75 -11.15
CA ASP A 19 -2.18 12.75 -12.37
C ASP A 19 -1.41 12.16 -13.56
N GLY A 20 -2.06 11.24 -14.28
CA GLY A 20 -1.54 10.61 -15.49
C GLY A 20 -0.61 9.41 -15.30
N GLU A 21 -0.25 9.03 -14.07
CA GLU A 21 0.66 7.90 -13.80
C GLU A 21 -0.08 6.60 -13.41
N TRP A 22 -1.29 6.73 -12.88
CA TRP A 22 -2.14 5.58 -12.48
C TRP A 22 -3.59 5.79 -12.95
N PRO A 23 -4.31 4.71 -13.30
CA PRO A 23 -5.72 4.79 -13.64
C PRO A 23 -6.57 5.28 -12.45
N ASP A 24 -7.72 5.90 -12.75
CA ASP A 24 -8.69 6.32 -11.72
C ASP A 24 -9.25 5.16 -10.89
N HIS A 25 -9.10 3.95 -11.42
CA HIS A 25 -9.44 2.70 -10.78
C HIS A 25 -8.23 1.76 -10.88
N VAL A 26 -7.58 1.43 -9.76
CA VAL A 26 -6.42 0.54 -9.73
C VAL A 26 -6.92 -0.90 -9.56
N PRO A 27 -6.64 -1.82 -10.51
CA PRO A 27 -7.06 -3.22 -10.39
C PRO A 27 -6.61 -3.85 -9.07
N ALA A 28 -7.48 -4.67 -8.46
CA ALA A 28 -7.14 -5.43 -7.27
C ALA A 28 -5.90 -6.31 -7.53
N GLY A 29 -4.96 -6.30 -6.58
CA GLY A 29 -3.74 -7.09 -6.65
C GLY A 29 -2.63 -6.51 -7.55
N LEU A 30 -2.90 -5.46 -8.33
CA LEU A 30 -1.83 -4.72 -9.01
C LEU A 30 -0.97 -4.02 -7.95
N PHE A 31 0.34 -4.17 -8.03
CA PHE A 31 1.29 -3.49 -7.15
C PHE A 31 2.50 -2.92 -7.90
N SER A 32 3.17 -1.96 -7.27
CA SER A 32 4.45 -1.41 -7.73
C SER A 32 5.25 -0.90 -6.55
N PHE A 33 6.58 -0.95 -6.67
CA PHE A 33 7.47 -0.39 -5.66
C PHE A 33 7.66 1.11 -5.88
N TYR A 34 7.64 1.88 -4.80
CA TYR A 34 7.97 3.29 -4.82
C TYR A 34 9.32 3.55 -4.14
N ALA A 35 10.07 4.53 -4.64
CA ALA A 35 11.28 5.08 -4.07
C ALA A 35 11.00 6.28 -3.15
N TRP A 36 11.85 6.48 -2.14
CA TRP A 36 11.86 7.64 -1.25
C TRP A 36 13.30 8.01 -0.90
N GLY A 37 13.69 9.26 -1.13
CA GLY A 37 15.10 9.67 -1.00
C GLY A 37 16.00 8.81 -1.89
N ASP A 38 17.10 8.32 -1.33
CA ASP A 38 18.06 7.44 -2.02
C ASP A 38 17.65 5.95 -1.99
N ASN A 39 16.51 5.61 -1.35
CA ASN A 39 16.03 4.24 -1.32
C ASN A 39 15.08 3.99 -2.51
N PRO A 40 15.47 3.20 -3.53
CA PRO A 40 14.63 2.88 -4.69
C PRO A 40 13.43 1.97 -4.35
N ARG A 41 13.41 1.39 -3.14
CA ARG A 41 12.44 0.41 -2.64
C ARG A 41 11.98 0.80 -1.24
N ALA A 42 11.39 1.98 -1.14
CA ALA A 42 10.90 2.52 0.11
C ALA A 42 9.55 1.95 0.54
N GLY A 43 8.76 1.41 -0.38
CA GLY A 43 7.51 0.73 -0.08
C GLY A 43 6.79 0.24 -1.32
N ILE A 44 5.54 -0.18 -1.12
CA ILE A 44 4.70 -0.79 -2.14
C ILE A 44 3.40 0.02 -2.25
N LEU A 45 3.09 0.49 -3.46
CA LEU A 45 1.77 0.97 -3.86
C LEU A 45 0.96 -0.22 -4.40
N PHE A 46 -0.32 -0.29 -4.09
CA PHE A 46 -1.17 -1.38 -4.59
C PHE A 46 -2.64 -0.99 -4.72
N GLY A 47 -3.36 -1.63 -5.65
CA GLY A 47 -4.80 -1.55 -5.73
C GLY A 47 -5.45 -2.33 -4.58
N CYS A 48 -6.43 -1.71 -3.92
CA CYS A 48 -7.09 -2.31 -2.77
C CYS A 48 -7.60 -3.72 -3.11
N PRO A 49 -7.19 -4.78 -2.38
CA PRO A 49 -7.52 -6.14 -2.75
C PRO A 49 -9.02 -6.49 -2.69
N CYS A 50 -9.84 -5.65 -2.05
CA CYS A 50 -11.29 -5.82 -2.05
C CYS A 50 -11.96 -5.52 -3.41
N GLY A 51 -11.24 -4.89 -4.35
CA GLY A 51 -11.76 -4.56 -5.68
C GLY A 51 -12.42 -3.18 -5.82
N CYS A 52 -12.38 -2.33 -4.78
CA CYS A 52 -12.97 -0.99 -4.84
C CYS A 52 -12.23 0.00 -5.75
N GLY A 53 -11.01 -0.35 -6.21
CA GLY A 53 -10.19 0.49 -7.10
C GLY A 53 -9.36 1.57 -6.40
N GLN A 54 -9.44 1.68 -5.07
CA GLN A 54 -8.62 2.61 -4.29
C GLN A 54 -7.14 2.21 -4.33
N MET A 55 -6.25 3.20 -4.32
CA MET A 55 -4.81 2.97 -4.24
C MET A 55 -4.34 3.08 -2.80
N MET A 56 -3.59 2.09 -2.35
CA MET A 56 -3.09 1.94 -0.99
C MET A 56 -1.57 1.91 -0.99
N SER A 57 -0.95 2.11 0.18
CA SER A 57 0.50 2.01 0.32
C SER A 57 0.94 1.44 1.66
N ILE A 58 2.01 0.65 1.64
CA ILE A 58 2.77 0.25 2.84
C ILE A 58 4.23 0.67 2.71
N SER A 59 4.86 0.99 3.84
CA SER A 59 6.31 1.21 3.90
C SER A 59 7.04 -0.12 4.16
N ILE A 60 8.12 -0.35 3.42
CA ILE A 60 9.07 -1.46 3.66
C ILE A 60 10.47 -0.96 4.02
N ALA A 61 10.67 0.36 4.04
CA ALA A 61 11.92 0.98 4.47
C ALA A 61 11.98 1.13 5.99
N GLU A 62 13.13 0.79 6.55
CA GLU A 62 13.50 1.17 7.91
C GLU A 62 13.60 2.70 8.02
N GLY A 63 13.08 3.25 9.13
CA GLY A 63 13.16 4.70 9.42
C GLY A 63 12.01 5.57 8.90
N GLY A 64 10.98 4.97 8.29
CA GLY A 64 9.74 5.67 7.95
C GLY A 64 8.89 6.07 9.18
N SER A 65 8.08 7.12 9.08
CA SER A 65 7.14 7.53 10.13
C SER A 65 5.84 6.69 10.05
N GLY A 66 5.86 5.48 10.60
CA GLY A 66 4.69 4.60 10.58
C GLY A 66 4.99 3.15 10.94
N GLN A 67 4.01 2.27 10.69
CA GLN A 67 4.25 0.84 10.70
C GLN A 67 5.09 0.49 9.48
N THR A 68 6.19 -0.22 9.69
CA THR A 68 7.04 -0.74 8.60
C THR A 68 6.80 -2.24 8.48
N TRP A 69 6.66 -2.71 7.25
CA TRP A 69 6.59 -4.12 6.92
C TRP A 69 7.98 -4.64 6.59
N SER A 70 8.36 -5.76 7.18
CA SER A 70 9.46 -6.56 6.67
C SER A 70 9.01 -7.23 5.36
N TRP A 71 9.95 -7.44 4.45
CA TRP A 71 9.68 -8.13 3.19
C TRP A 71 10.85 -9.04 2.79
N ASN A 72 10.58 -9.99 1.90
CA ASN A 72 11.54 -11.03 1.50
C ASN A 72 12.60 -10.59 0.47
N GLY A 73 12.57 -9.34 0.00
CA GLY A 73 13.51 -8.83 -1.02
C GLY A 73 13.22 -9.29 -2.46
N ASN A 74 12.17 -10.08 -2.70
CA ASN A 74 11.83 -10.57 -4.04
C ASN A 74 10.83 -9.63 -4.71
N GLU A 75 11.27 -8.88 -5.73
CA GLU A 75 10.40 -7.93 -6.43
C GLU A 75 9.33 -8.60 -7.31
N GLY A 76 9.59 -9.81 -7.80
CA GLY A 76 8.65 -10.56 -8.64
C GLY A 76 7.60 -11.33 -7.83
N ALA A 77 7.93 -11.70 -6.59
CA ALA A 77 7.04 -12.41 -5.67
C ALA A 77 7.22 -11.88 -4.25
N PRO A 78 6.81 -10.63 -3.98
CA PRO A 78 6.98 -10.02 -2.68
C PRO A 78 6.11 -10.73 -1.64
N THR A 79 6.70 -10.93 -0.47
CA THR A 79 5.99 -11.35 0.74
C THR A 79 6.26 -10.32 1.82
N THR A 80 5.21 -9.81 2.47
CA THR A 80 5.35 -8.83 3.55
C THR A 80 4.83 -9.35 4.88
N THR A 81 5.45 -8.91 5.96
CA THR A 81 5.07 -9.22 7.34
C THR A 81 5.16 -7.95 8.19
N PRO A 82 4.18 -7.65 9.06
CA PRO A 82 2.99 -8.44 9.41
C PRO A 82 1.88 -8.36 8.34
N SER A 83 0.66 -8.83 8.67
CA SER A 83 -0.53 -8.59 7.84
C SER A 83 -0.77 -7.10 7.58
N ILE A 84 -1.46 -6.78 6.50
CA ILE A 84 -1.88 -5.44 6.10
C ILE A 84 -3.33 -5.24 6.51
N LEU A 85 -3.61 -4.18 7.27
CA LEU A 85 -4.95 -3.78 7.68
C LEU A 85 -5.32 -2.43 7.07
N ILE A 86 -6.41 -2.41 6.31
CA ILE A 86 -7.00 -1.21 5.73
C ILE A 86 -8.25 -0.86 6.55
N TYR A 87 -8.27 0.32 7.17
CA TYR A 87 -9.44 0.79 7.91
C TYR A 87 -10.48 1.37 6.97
N GLN A 88 -11.76 1.15 7.28
CA GLN A 88 -12.84 1.92 6.73
C GLN A 88 -12.92 3.26 7.46
N LEU A 89 -12.91 4.36 6.71
CA LEU A 89 -13.01 5.71 7.22
C LEU A 89 -14.36 6.32 6.83
N GLU A 90 -15.00 7.03 7.76
CA GLU A 90 -16.18 7.83 7.50
C GLU A 90 -15.83 9.06 6.64
N GLU A 91 -16.65 9.31 5.62
CA GLU A 91 -16.51 10.46 4.74
C GLU A 91 -16.75 11.77 5.51
N GLY A 92 -15.92 12.78 5.28
CA GLY A 92 -16.02 14.10 5.91
C GLY A 92 -15.36 14.20 7.29
N THR A 93 -15.40 13.15 8.12
CA THR A 93 -14.77 13.17 9.46
C THR A 93 -13.39 12.48 9.47
N GLY A 94 -13.17 11.50 8.59
CA GLY A 94 -11.98 10.66 8.62
C GLY A 94 -11.93 9.70 9.83
N ALA A 95 -13.02 9.56 10.58
CA ALA A 95 -13.10 8.67 11.72
C ALA A 95 -13.04 7.21 11.27
N ARG A 96 -12.32 6.37 12.03
CA ARG A 96 -12.31 4.91 11.79
C ARG A 96 -13.65 4.33 12.22
N VAL A 97 -14.37 3.74 11.27
CA VAL A 97 -15.69 3.13 11.51
C VAL A 97 -15.70 1.61 11.35
N GLY A 98 -14.60 1.04 10.84
CA GLY A 98 -14.49 -0.40 10.70
C GLY A 98 -13.23 -0.84 9.96
N GLU A 99 -13.29 -2.07 9.48
CA GLU A 99 -12.29 -2.69 8.63
C GLU A 99 -12.78 -2.67 7.18
N HIS A 100 -11.92 -2.18 6.29
CA HIS A 100 -12.19 -2.22 4.85
C HIS A 100 -11.61 -3.49 4.21
N TRP A 101 -10.42 -3.91 4.65
CA TRP A 101 -9.78 -5.16 4.23
C TRP A 101 -8.65 -5.55 5.19
N HIS A 102 -8.46 -6.84 5.43
CA HIS A 102 -7.36 -7.39 6.22
C HIS A 102 -6.80 -8.66 5.57
N GLY A 103 -5.47 -8.74 5.44
CA GLY A 103 -4.82 -9.87 4.80
C GLY A 103 -3.31 -9.77 4.72
N TYR A 104 -2.70 -10.61 3.88
CA TYR A 104 -1.25 -10.68 3.66
C TYR A 104 -0.92 -10.46 2.18
N LEU A 105 0.24 -9.88 1.90
CA LEU A 105 0.90 -9.99 0.60
C LEU A 105 1.88 -11.16 0.69
N THR A 106 1.67 -12.22 -0.08
CA THR A 106 2.46 -13.45 -0.05
C THR A 106 2.67 -13.97 -1.47
N ASP A 107 3.93 -14.16 -1.85
CA ASP A 107 4.34 -14.60 -3.19
C ASP A 107 3.74 -13.74 -4.31
N GLY A 108 3.61 -12.43 -4.07
CA GLY A 108 3.00 -11.48 -5.01
C GLY A 108 1.47 -11.48 -5.04
N GLU A 109 0.81 -12.27 -4.20
CA GLU A 109 -0.64 -12.34 -4.11
C GLU A 109 -1.17 -11.74 -2.81
N PHE A 110 -2.25 -10.96 -2.90
CA PHE A 110 -2.98 -10.49 -1.72
C PHE A 110 -4.01 -11.53 -1.30
N ARG A 111 -3.87 -12.05 -0.08
CA ARG A 111 -4.74 -13.09 0.49
C ARG A 111 -5.42 -12.56 1.75
N SER A 112 -6.75 -12.62 1.81
CA SER A 112 -7.50 -12.25 3.02
C SER A 112 -7.19 -13.23 4.16
N CYS A 113 -7.30 -12.75 5.40
CA CYS A 113 -7.31 -13.60 6.59
C CYS A 113 -8.57 -14.47 6.68
#